data_AF-A0A955Q1K9-F1
#
_entry.id   AF-A0A955Q1K9-F1
#
_cell.length_a   1.000
_cell.length_b   1.000
_cell.length_c   1.000
_cell.angle_alpha   90.00
_cell.angle_beta   90.00
_cell.angle_gamma   90.00
#
_symmetry.space_group_name_H-M   'P 1'
#
loop_
_entity.id
_entity.type
_entity.pdbx_description
1 polymer ?
#
loop_
_entity_poly.entity_id
_entity_poly.type
_entity_poly.pdbx_seq_one_letter_code
_entity_poly.pdbx_strand_id
1 'polypeptide(L)'
;MELIQQLVNNLGVNEGQAKGGAGLLFNLAKNKLGAGEFQRLADKVPAVKDLLGAAPASSTTASAGGSMMGALGGLASSLGAGGLGEKMGGLENLANLASGFSQLGLSPDMIGKFLPIVLSFVQNQGGDSMKGLLEKVLKPAASTT
;
A
#
# COMPACT_ATOMS: atom_id res chain seq x y z
N MET A 1 -11.89 -5.63 -13.41
CA MET A 1 -10.49 -5.62 -12.92
C MET A 1 -9.57 -4.85 -13.88
N GLU A 2 -9.95 -3.65 -14.30
CA GLU A 2 -9.20 -2.88 -15.32
C GLU A 2 -7.81 -2.44 -14.81
N LEU A 3 -7.73 -1.99 -13.56
CA LEU A 3 -6.48 -1.69 -12.87
C LEU A 3 -5.47 -2.84 -12.96
N ILE A 4 -5.92 -4.06 -12.66
CA ILE A 4 -5.06 -5.24 -12.62
C ILE A 4 -4.53 -5.54 -14.01
N GLN A 5 -5.41 -5.53 -15.03
CA GLN A 5 -5.00 -5.73 -16.41
C GLN A 5 -3.98 -4.66 -16.86
N GLN A 6 -4.16 -3.40 -16.47
CA GLN A 6 -3.21 -2.33 -16.77
C GLN A 6 -1.86 -2.55 -16.08
N LEU A 7 -1.85 -2.99 -14.82
CA LEU A 7 -0.61 -3.28 -14.10
C LEU A 7 0.11 -4.47 -14.74
N VAL A 8 -0.61 -5.56 -15.01
CA VAL A 8 -0.05 -6.76 -15.66
C VAL A 8 0.52 -6.43 -17.04
N ASN A 9 -0.25 -5.75 -17.90
CA ASN A 9 0.18 -5.45 -19.26
C ASN A 9 1.27 -4.38 -19.34
N ASN A 10 1.25 -3.36 -18.48
CA ASN A 10 2.24 -2.28 -18.54
C ASN A 10 3.53 -2.60 -17.77
N LEU A 11 3.44 -3.41 -16.70
CA LEU A 11 4.56 -3.65 -15.79
C LEU A 11 5.09 -5.08 -15.86
N GLY A 12 4.43 -5.98 -16.59
CA GLY A 12 4.83 -7.38 -16.70
C GLY A 12 4.71 -8.15 -15.38
N VAL A 13 3.88 -7.67 -14.46
CA VAL A 13 3.61 -8.33 -13.17
C VAL A 13 2.45 -9.30 -13.31
N ASN A 14 2.34 -10.29 -12.42
CA ASN A 14 1.18 -11.19 -12.44
C ASN A 14 -0.02 -10.59 -11.69
N GLU A 15 -1.23 -11.13 -11.93
CA GLU A 15 -2.46 -10.65 -11.29
C GLU A 15 -2.37 -10.60 -9.75
N GLY A 16 -1.78 -11.61 -9.13
CA GLY A 16 -1.62 -11.64 -7.67
C GLY A 16 -0.72 -10.53 -7.14
N GLN A 17 0.33 -10.19 -7.89
CA GLN A 17 1.25 -9.11 -7.56
C GLN A 17 0.59 -7.74 -7.77
N ALA A 18 -0.16 -7.57 -8.85
CA ALA A 18 -0.93 -6.37 -9.12
C ALA A 18 -2.01 -6.13 -8.03
N LYS A 19 -2.76 -7.18 -7.66
CA LYS A 19 -3.79 -7.14 -6.61
C LYS A 19 -3.18 -6.86 -5.24
N GLY A 20 -2.11 -7.57 -4.88
CA GLY A 20 -1.38 -7.36 -3.63
C GLY A 20 -0.74 -5.98 -3.54
N GLY A 21 -0.05 -5.53 -4.58
CA GLY A 21 0.61 -4.22 -4.63
C GLY A 21 -0.37 -3.05 -4.56
N ALA A 22 -1.48 -3.13 -5.31
CA ALA A 22 -2.57 -2.17 -5.21
C ALA A 22 -3.22 -2.20 -3.82
N GLY A 23 -3.45 -3.39 -3.26
CA GLY A 23 -3.97 -3.59 -1.91
C GLY A 23 -3.13 -2.93 -0.82
N LEU A 24 -1.80 -3.04 -0.90
CA LEU A 24 -0.87 -2.37 0.01
C LEU A 24 -0.97 -0.84 -0.08
N LEU A 25 -1.07 -0.29 -1.30
CA LEU A 25 -1.28 1.14 -1.53
C LEU A 25 -2.60 1.62 -0.93
N PHE A 26 -3.68 0.88 -1.14
CA PHE A 26 -4.99 1.21 -0.57
C PHE A 26 -5.04 1.04 0.94
N ASN A 27 -4.33 0.07 1.50
CA ASN A 27 -4.23 -0.11 2.94
C ASN A 27 -3.48 1.06 3.60
N LEU A 28 -2.40 1.53 2.97
CA LEU A 28 -1.71 2.74 3.41
C LEU A 28 -2.63 3.96 3.32
N ALA A 29 -3.32 4.13 2.19
CA ALA A 29 -4.27 5.22 2.00
C ALA A 29 -5.39 5.18 3.05
N LYS A 30 -5.92 4.00 3.38
CA LYS A 30 -6.90 3.81 4.46
C LYS A 30 -6.37 4.27 5.81
N ASN A 31 -5.13 3.93 6.14
CA ASN A 31 -4.49 4.36 7.40
C ASN A 31 -4.30 5.88 7.47
N LYS A 32 -4.07 6.55 6.34
CA LYS A 32 -3.81 7.99 6.28
C LYS A 32 -5.07 8.84 6.11
N LEU A 33 -6.02 8.40 5.29
CA LEU A 33 -7.32 9.05 5.04
C LEU A 33 -8.28 8.88 6.21
N GLY A 34 -8.04 7.87 7.06
CA GLY A 34 -8.98 7.50 8.11
C GLY A 34 -10.24 6.84 7.56
N ALA A 35 -11.04 6.27 8.46
CA ALA A 35 -12.20 5.47 8.08
C ALA A 35 -13.27 6.28 7.31
N GLY A 36 -13.40 7.58 7.58
CA GLY A 36 -14.40 8.46 6.97
C GLY A 36 -14.16 8.74 5.49
N GLU A 37 -13.01 9.32 5.13
CA GLU A 37 -12.65 9.55 3.72
C GLU A 37 -12.47 8.23 2.96
N PHE A 38 -11.90 7.21 3.60
CA PHE A 38 -11.78 5.90 2.99
C PHE A 38 -13.15 5.25 2.71
N GLN A 39 -14.16 5.45 3.57
CA GLN A 39 -15.52 4.98 3.28
C GLN A 39 -16.06 5.64 2.02
N ARG A 40 -15.92 6.96 1.88
CA ARG A 40 -16.38 7.67 0.66
C ARG A 40 -15.66 7.16 -0.59
N LEU A 41 -14.37 6.89 -0.47
CA LEU A 41 -13.58 6.27 -1.54
C LEU A 41 -14.11 4.87 -1.86
N ALA A 42 -14.35 4.02 -0.87
CA ALA A 42 -14.85 2.66 -1.05
C ALA A 42 -16.29 2.60 -1.57
N ASP A 43 -17.11 3.62 -1.28
CA ASP A 43 -18.48 3.78 -1.78
C ASP A 43 -18.47 4.18 -3.26
N LYS A 44 -17.58 5.10 -3.64
CA LYS A 44 -17.42 5.58 -5.03
C LYS A 44 -16.62 4.62 -5.92
N VAL A 45 -15.68 3.89 -5.34
CA VAL A 45 -14.77 2.98 -6.04
C VAL A 45 -14.91 1.59 -5.41
N PRO A 46 -15.91 0.79 -5.82
CA PRO A 46 -16.14 -0.54 -5.25
C PRO A 46 -14.94 -1.47 -5.43
N ALA A 47 -14.12 -1.23 -6.46
CA ALA A 47 -12.88 -1.94 -6.68
C ALA A 47 -11.87 -1.78 -5.53
N VAL A 48 -11.90 -0.69 -4.74
CA VAL A 48 -11.04 -0.53 -3.56
C VAL A 48 -11.38 -1.55 -2.48
N LYS A 49 -12.67 -1.85 -2.32
CA LYS A 49 -13.16 -2.88 -1.39
C LYS A 49 -12.72 -4.28 -1.84
N ASP A 50 -12.85 -4.53 -3.13
CA ASP A 50 -12.43 -5.78 -3.78
C ASP A 50 -10.91 -6.00 -3.65
N LEU A 51 -10.12 -4.95 -3.88
CA LEU A 51 -8.66 -4.99 -3.80
C LEU A 51 -8.14 -5.10 -2.36
N LEU A 52 -8.84 -4.55 -1.36
CA LEU A 52 -8.48 -4.81 0.05
C LEU A 52 -8.80 -6.23 0.47
N GLY A 53 -9.89 -6.81 -0.04
CA GLY A 53 -10.24 -8.21 0.19
C GLY A 53 -9.33 -9.17 -0.57
N ALA A 54 -8.85 -8.77 -1.75
CA ALA A 54 -7.95 -9.53 -2.60
C ALA A 54 -6.46 -9.31 -2.30
N ALA A 55 -6.12 -8.24 -1.57
CA ALA A 55 -4.83 -8.15 -0.91
C ALA A 55 -4.67 -9.40 -0.05
N PRO A 56 -3.52 -10.07 -0.04
CA PRO A 56 -3.29 -11.13 0.94
C PRO A 56 -3.48 -10.46 2.31
N ALA A 57 -4.62 -10.71 2.95
CA ALA A 57 -4.83 -10.36 4.34
C ALA A 57 -3.72 -11.09 5.07
N SER A 58 -2.62 -10.37 5.38
CA SER A 58 -1.31 -10.87 5.79
C SER A 58 -1.39 -12.36 6.06
N SER A 59 -1.19 -13.19 5.03
CA SER A 59 -1.62 -14.58 5.10
C SER A 59 -1.02 -15.16 6.35
N THR A 60 -1.89 -15.35 7.32
CA THR A 60 -1.71 -16.01 8.59
C THR A 60 -1.57 -17.49 8.32
N THR A 61 -0.65 -17.86 7.42
CA THR A 61 0.08 -19.12 7.46
C THR A 61 1.08 -19.07 8.62
N ALA A 62 0.57 -18.73 9.80
CA ALA A 62 0.99 -19.32 11.05
C ALA A 62 0.19 -20.62 11.20
N SER A 63 0.66 -21.70 10.57
CA SER A 63 0.62 -23.06 11.12
C SER A 63 1.26 -24.06 10.18
N ALA A 64 2.60 -24.09 10.18
CA ALA A 64 3.38 -25.31 10.09
C ALA A 64 4.83 -25.03 10.51
N GLY A 65 5.13 -25.19 11.81
CA GLY A 65 6.50 -25.33 12.31
C GLY A 65 7.21 -24.02 12.66
N GLY A 66 7.55 -23.87 13.95
CA GLY A 66 8.08 -22.62 14.51
C GLY A 66 9.32 -22.07 13.81
N SER A 67 9.31 -20.76 13.54
CA SER A 67 10.51 -19.95 13.25
C SER A 67 10.31 -18.43 13.37
N MET A 68 9.14 -17.92 13.80
CA MET A 68 8.90 -16.46 13.89
C MET A 68 8.78 -15.92 15.34
N MET A 69 9.11 -16.72 16.36
CA MET A 69 9.40 -16.20 17.71
C MET A 69 10.88 -15.76 17.85
N GLY A 70 11.76 -16.16 16.92
CA GLY A 70 13.18 -15.79 16.93
C GLY A 70 13.52 -14.44 16.30
N ALA A 71 12.71 -13.94 15.36
CA ALA A 71 12.97 -12.68 14.66
C ALA A 71 12.36 -11.43 15.34
N LEU A 72 11.38 -11.62 16.25
CA LEU A 72 10.84 -10.52 17.07
C LEU A 72 11.75 -10.18 18.27
N GLY A 73 12.63 -11.09 18.69
CA GLY A 73 13.57 -10.85 19.80
C GLY A 73 14.81 -10.01 19.43
N GLY A 74 15.18 -9.96 18.15
CA GLY A 74 16.39 -9.24 17.69
C GLY A 74 16.17 -7.79 17.28
N LEU A 75 14.93 -7.39 16.95
CA LEU A 75 14.58 -6.03 16.52
C LEU A 75 14.05 -5.16 17.67
N ALA A 76 13.44 -5.76 18.69
CA ALA A 76 12.97 -5.05 19.90
C ALA A 76 14.13 -4.52 20.74
N SER A 77 15.31 -5.17 20.70
CA SER A 77 16.52 -4.70 21.38
C SER A 77 17.32 -3.67 20.60
N SER A 78 16.99 -3.42 19.31
CA SER A 78 17.79 -2.56 18.46
C SER A 78 17.32 -1.11 18.38
N LEU A 79 16.04 -0.77 18.60
CA LEU A 79 15.61 0.63 18.40
C LEU A 79 14.32 1.01 19.14
N GLY A 80 14.28 0.72 20.44
CA GLY A 80 13.54 1.52 21.41
C GLY A 80 14.28 2.82 21.77
N ALA A 81 14.70 3.62 20.79
CA ALA A 81 15.34 4.92 21.03
C ALA A 81 14.79 5.96 20.04
N GLY A 82 13.83 6.74 20.51
CA GLY A 82 13.24 7.86 19.79
C GLY A 82 14.25 8.94 19.43
N GLY A 83 13.95 9.65 18.35
CA GLY A 83 14.70 10.85 17.95
C GLY A 83 14.58 11.29 16.50
N LEU A 84 13.51 10.94 15.76
CA LEU A 84 13.28 11.45 14.39
C LEU A 84 11.84 11.22 13.88
N GLY A 85 10.86 11.20 14.78
CA GLY A 85 9.52 10.63 14.54
C GLY A 85 8.64 11.36 13.52
N GLU A 86 8.80 12.65 13.28
CA GLU A 86 7.83 13.41 12.47
C GLU A 86 8.21 13.61 10.99
N LYS A 87 9.51 13.60 10.64
CA LYS A 87 9.97 13.69 9.24
C LYS A 87 10.16 12.31 8.59
N MET A 88 10.23 11.27 9.42
CA MET A 88 10.32 9.86 9.02
C MET A 88 8.98 9.29 8.55
N GLY A 89 7.85 9.91 8.90
CA GLY A 89 6.52 9.37 8.60
C GLY A 89 6.24 9.14 7.11
N GLY A 90 6.91 9.85 6.19
CA GLY A 90 6.86 9.58 4.75
C GLY A 90 7.79 8.43 4.30
N LEU A 91 8.97 8.33 4.91
CA LEU A 91 9.95 7.28 4.63
C LEU A 91 9.47 5.92 5.17
N GLU A 92 8.82 5.90 6.32
CA GLU A 92 8.27 4.69 6.93
C GLU A 92 7.12 4.10 6.12
N ASN A 93 6.25 4.95 5.55
CA ASN A 93 5.20 4.47 4.63
C ASN A 93 5.80 3.84 3.38
N LEU A 94 6.84 4.46 2.82
CA LEU A 94 7.53 3.95 1.64
C LEU A 94 8.29 2.67 1.95
N ALA A 95 8.93 2.57 3.12
CA ALA A 95 9.61 1.37 3.60
C ALA A 95 8.62 0.21 3.82
N ASN A 96 7.47 0.48 4.44
CA ASN A 96 6.41 -0.52 4.62
C ASN A 96 5.84 -0.99 3.27
N LEU A 97 5.64 -0.07 2.32
CA LEU A 97 5.25 -0.42 0.94
C LEU A 97 6.31 -1.24 0.23
N ALA A 98 7.58 -0.82 0.30
CA ALA A 98 8.72 -1.52 -0.32
C ALA A 98 8.89 -2.93 0.23
N SER A 99 8.73 -3.10 1.55
CA SER A 99 8.73 -4.41 2.20
C SER A 99 7.59 -5.29 1.70
N GLY A 100 6.35 -4.77 1.70
CA GLY A 100 5.20 -5.53 1.19
C GLY A 100 5.30 -5.88 -0.30
N PHE A 101 5.83 -4.98 -1.13
CA PHE A 101 6.13 -5.27 -2.54
C PHE A 101 7.20 -6.36 -2.66
N SER A 102 8.28 -6.29 -1.87
CA SER A 102 9.33 -7.31 -1.86
C SER A 102 8.79 -8.68 -1.45
N GLN A 103 7.85 -8.75 -0.50
CA GLN A 103 7.18 -10.00 -0.12
C GLN A 103 6.35 -10.59 -1.28
N LEU A 104 5.84 -9.75 -2.18
CA LEU A 104 5.15 -10.17 -3.40
C LEU A 104 6.13 -10.50 -4.54
N GLY A 105 7.44 -10.43 -4.31
CA GLY A 105 8.46 -10.58 -5.34
C GLY A 105 8.52 -9.40 -6.31
N LEU A 106 7.99 -8.24 -5.93
CA LEU A 106 8.04 -7.00 -6.71
C LEU A 106 9.18 -6.10 -6.24
N SER A 107 9.84 -5.45 -7.20
CA SER A 107 10.83 -4.43 -6.89
C SER A 107 10.18 -3.15 -6.37
N PRO A 108 10.81 -2.43 -5.42
CA PRO A 108 10.28 -1.18 -4.88
C PRO A 108 10.12 -0.08 -5.95
N ASP A 109 10.92 -0.09 -7.02
CA ASP A 109 10.75 0.80 -8.17
C ASP A 109 9.37 0.67 -8.85
N MET A 110 8.73 -0.50 -8.74
CA MET A 110 7.38 -0.71 -9.26
C MET A 110 6.36 0.16 -8.51
N ILE A 111 6.58 0.54 -7.25
CA ILE A 111 5.67 1.41 -6.49
C ILE A 111 5.47 2.74 -7.24
N GLY A 112 6.55 3.32 -7.77
CA GLY A 112 6.49 4.55 -8.57
C GLY A 112 5.74 4.39 -9.90
N LYS A 113 5.61 3.17 -10.41
CA LYS A 113 4.86 2.83 -11.63
C LYS A 113 3.39 2.47 -11.33
N PHE A 114 3.15 1.85 -10.18
CA PHE A 114 1.82 1.50 -9.69
C PHE A 114 1.03 2.75 -9.32
N LEU A 115 1.66 3.73 -8.65
CA LEU A 115 1.00 4.96 -8.23
C LEU A 115 0.20 5.63 -9.37
N PRO A 116 0.79 6.03 -10.51
CA PRO A 116 0.05 6.73 -11.55
C PRO A 116 -1.08 5.90 -12.17
N ILE A 117 -0.95 4.57 -12.24
CA ILE A 117 -1.99 3.67 -12.73
C ILE A 117 -3.15 3.59 -11.73
N VAL A 118 -2.83 3.42 -10.43
CA VAL A 118 -3.81 3.39 -9.34
C VAL A 118 -4.55 4.72 -9.23
N LEU A 119 -3.83 5.83 -9.32
CA LEU A 119 -4.40 7.17 -9.30
C LEU A 119 -5.32 7.41 -10.49
N SER A 120 -4.91 7.02 -11.70
CA SER A 120 -5.75 7.15 -12.90
C SER A 120 -7.03 6.32 -12.80
N PHE A 121 -6.93 5.11 -12.25
CA PHE A 121 -8.08 4.25 -12.04
C PHE A 121 -9.05 4.80 -10.99
N VAL A 122 -8.53 5.30 -9.87
CA VAL A 122 -9.35 5.96 -8.83
C VAL A 122 -9.96 7.25 -9.38
N GLN A 123 -9.25 8.01 -10.22
CA GLN A 123 -9.81 9.17 -10.91
C GLN A 123 -10.96 8.75 -11.84
N ASN A 124 -10.77 7.71 -12.65
CA ASN A 124 -11.79 7.23 -13.59
C ASN A 124 -13.05 6.71 -12.89
N GLN A 125 -12.92 6.12 -11.69
CA GLN A 125 -14.07 5.60 -10.95
C GLN A 125 -14.68 6.57 -9.94
N GLY A 126 -13.85 7.30 -9.21
CA GLY A 126 -14.24 8.18 -8.10
C GLY A 126 -14.13 9.67 -8.40
N GLY A 127 -13.59 10.05 -9.55
CA GLY A 127 -13.36 11.44 -9.95
C GLY A 127 -12.08 12.05 -9.36
N ASP A 128 -11.77 13.27 -9.79
CA ASP A 128 -10.58 14.02 -9.38
C ASP A 128 -10.48 14.23 -7.86
N SER A 129 -11.62 14.32 -7.17
CA SER A 129 -11.64 14.45 -5.70
C SER A 129 -11.01 13.24 -5.01
N MET A 130 -11.31 12.02 -5.46
CA MET A 130 -10.77 10.80 -4.86
C MET A 130 -9.32 10.58 -5.21
N LYS A 131 -8.94 10.92 -6.46
CA LYS A 131 -7.55 10.95 -6.88
C LYS A 131 -6.72 11.91 -6.01
N GLY A 132 -7.18 13.15 -5.83
CA GLY A 132 -6.48 14.16 -5.04
C GLY A 132 -6.31 13.76 -3.57
N LEU A 133 -7.31 13.08 -2.98
CA LEU A 133 -7.19 12.49 -1.64
C LEU A 133 -6.10 11.41 -1.59
N LEU A 134 -6.12 10.48 -2.55
CA LEU A 134 -5.14 9.39 -2.61
C LEU A 134 -3.72 9.93 -2.89
N GLU A 135 -3.58 10.89 -3.79
CA GLU A 135 -2.30 11.56 -4.09
C GLU A 135 -1.72 12.23 -2.86
N LYS A 136 -2.55 12.93 -2.09
CA LYS A 136 -2.14 13.63 -0.87
C LYS A 136 -1.57 12.70 0.19
N VAL A 137 -2.05 11.45 0.26
CA VAL A 137 -1.60 10.47 1.26
C VAL A 137 -0.48 9.55 0.77
N LEU A 138 -0.42 9.27 -0.54
CA LEU A 138 0.58 8.39 -1.14
C LEU A 138 1.86 9.11 -1.55
N LYS A 139 1.78 10.39 -1.92
CA LYS A 139 2.97 11.21 -2.13
C LYS A 139 3.58 11.49 -0.76
N PRO A 140 4.90 11.29 -0.54
CA PRO A 140 5.52 11.71 0.70
C PRO A 140 5.21 13.20 0.84
N ALA A 141 4.55 13.57 1.93
CA ALA A 141 4.26 14.96 2.23
C ALA A 141 5.59 15.71 2.20
N ALA A 142 5.85 16.40 1.09
CA ALA A 142 6.76 17.53 1.10
C ALA A 142 6.13 18.45 2.13
N SER A 143 6.78 18.53 3.28
CA SER A 143 6.39 19.39 4.38
C SER A 143 6.00 20.73 3.80
N THR A 144 4.74 21.10 3.96
CA THR A 144 4.31 22.47 3.80
C THR A 144 5.22 23.31 4.70
N THR A 145 6.09 24.09 4.10
CA THR A 145 6.74 25.25 4.69
C THR A 145 6.67 26.34 3.65
#